data_AF-A0A7R9XYW2-F1
#
_entry.id   AF-A0A7R9XYW2-F1
#
_cell.length_a   1.000
_cell.length_b   1.000
_cell.length_c   1.000
_cell.angle_alpha   90.00
_cell.angle_beta   90.00
_cell.angle_gamma   90.00
#
_symmetry.space_group_name_H-M   'P 1'
#
loop_
_entity.id
_entity.type
_entity.pdbx_description
1 polymer ?
#
loop_
_entity_poly.entity_id
_entity_poly.type
_entity_poly.pdbx_seq_one_letter_code
_entity_poly.pdbx_strand_id
1 'polypeptide(L)'
;ARGARRRGAAGGASRDEWRERMAAIWRSQGLSAEATERLVYWGEQRASYPNARVVERRVTALRRLLPGADVSAMLGRAPMLVTLDVEVEAPLRVEVVRILLGPAAASAGGAEAVLERYPRLLMLSPWRLVGKIEALAAAVPGVRVDRAIVRQPALLYRRPRTVAATFERLTMLLRGAGADEVAALAESSPGLLMVRPQRLSAAMGVLMETLGADGSEADAAALARRVAMRNPRALTLAPATLRSALGALAAATAPKGELRAGPGAPAEEHQEIVSRVLRRAPNLLTRSPSALGDNAHALAALLPSPETDLPDAAAVSTMVVRQPSLLGYKSATLATKLNALKVLLPSADVGRMVRGAPGLMASNVEHTLPRKIESLHRAFTPPLESREELEELLESTPSLLTMQPELLASKMQRLLELCPDLDGYKPTTMGRFVLNSKERIERLAFVQEMVVGDTSDADNGGQVDGAASPAKIPKASTVLNMPQALFMRRYPGYADWARQRRDKGIAASGRALRHKGDGSTPSR
;
A
#
# COMPACT_ATOMS: atom_id res chain seq x y z
N ALA A 1 55.34 8.78 -10.64
CA ALA A 1 56.80 8.66 -10.86
C ALA A 1 57.45 7.48 -10.10
N ARG A 2 57.33 7.34 -8.77
CA ARG A 2 57.99 6.23 -8.00
C ARG A 2 57.47 4.81 -8.31
N GLY A 3 56.25 4.65 -8.84
CA GLY A 3 55.71 3.34 -9.28
C GLY A 3 56.13 2.88 -10.69
N ALA A 4 56.78 3.73 -11.48
CA ALA A 4 57.19 3.38 -12.85
C ALA A 4 58.54 2.62 -12.87
N ARG A 5 59.42 2.84 -11.88
CA ARG A 5 60.77 2.24 -11.84
C ARG A 5 60.84 0.79 -11.34
N ARG A 6 59.76 0.23 -10.78
CA ARG A 6 59.70 -1.19 -10.39
C ARG A 6 59.23 -2.14 -11.50
N ARG A 7 58.93 -1.64 -12.71
CA ARG A 7 58.45 -2.46 -13.83
C ARG A 7 59.56 -3.11 -14.67
N GLY A 8 60.83 -2.87 -14.36
CA GLY A 8 61.95 -3.34 -15.17
C GLY A 8 62.45 -4.78 -14.91
N ALA A 9 61.89 -5.51 -13.94
CA ALA A 9 62.54 -6.75 -13.46
C ALA A 9 61.64 -8.00 -13.36
N ALA A 10 60.41 -7.98 -13.89
CA ALA A 10 59.56 -9.17 -13.92
C ALA A 10 58.93 -9.36 -15.31
N GLY A 11 59.59 -10.15 -16.16
CA GLY A 11 59.02 -10.84 -17.33
C GLY A 11 57.98 -10.09 -18.17
N GLY A 12 58.43 -9.11 -18.95
CA GLY A 12 58.09 -8.83 -20.36
C GLY A 12 56.67 -8.96 -20.96
N ALA A 13 55.60 -9.20 -20.22
CA ALA A 13 54.26 -9.22 -20.84
C ALA A 13 53.86 -7.81 -21.26
N SER A 14 53.47 -7.63 -22.54
CA SER A 14 52.96 -6.36 -23.01
C SER A 14 51.69 -5.95 -22.24
N ARG A 15 51.40 -4.66 -22.17
CA ARG A 15 50.18 -4.15 -21.50
C ARG A 15 48.93 -4.84 -22.05
N ASP A 16 48.89 -5.07 -23.36
CA ASP A 16 47.77 -5.71 -24.04
C ASP A 16 47.68 -7.21 -23.72
N GLU A 17 48.80 -7.93 -23.67
CA GLU A 17 48.83 -9.33 -23.20
C GLU A 17 48.31 -9.46 -21.77
N TRP A 18 48.68 -8.54 -20.87
CA TRP A 18 48.15 -8.52 -19.51
C TRP A 18 46.64 -8.30 -19.50
N ARG A 19 46.13 -7.35 -20.30
CA ARG A 19 44.69 -7.05 -20.40
C ARG A 19 43.92 -8.25 -20.95
N GLU A 20 44.40 -8.88 -22.01
CA GLU A 20 43.78 -10.05 -22.62
C GLU A 20 43.76 -11.23 -21.65
N ARG A 21 44.87 -11.48 -20.96
CA ARG A 21 44.96 -12.55 -19.95
C ARG A 21 44.01 -12.33 -18.78
N MET A 22 43.94 -11.11 -18.25
CA MET A 22 43.00 -10.78 -17.18
C MET A 22 41.55 -10.85 -17.65
N ALA A 23 41.26 -10.42 -18.89
CA ALA A 23 39.93 -10.53 -19.47
C ALA A 23 39.49 -11.99 -19.64
N ALA A 24 40.39 -12.87 -20.08
CA ALA A 24 40.13 -14.31 -20.19
C ALA A 24 39.77 -14.93 -18.84
N ILE A 25 40.48 -14.56 -17.77
CA ILE A 25 40.21 -15.04 -16.40
C ILE A 25 38.84 -14.54 -15.92
N TRP A 26 38.55 -13.25 -16.06
CA TRP A 26 37.25 -12.73 -15.62
C TRP A 26 36.08 -13.36 -16.39
N ARG A 27 36.25 -13.63 -17.68
CA ARG A 27 35.27 -14.39 -18.47
C ARG A 27 35.13 -15.84 -17.98
N SER A 28 36.23 -16.53 -17.64
CA SER A 28 36.16 -17.88 -17.08
C SER A 28 35.50 -17.92 -15.69
N GLN A 29 35.51 -16.80 -14.96
CA GLN A 29 34.75 -16.64 -13.73
C GLN A 29 33.25 -16.30 -13.97
N GLY A 30 32.77 -16.25 -15.22
CA GLY A 30 31.37 -16.01 -15.55
C GLY A 30 30.92 -14.54 -15.44
N LEU A 31 31.86 -13.58 -15.51
CA LEU A 31 31.49 -12.17 -15.61
C LEU A 31 31.02 -11.81 -17.02
N SER A 32 30.07 -10.86 -17.11
CA SER A 32 29.68 -10.26 -18.39
C SER A 32 30.85 -9.48 -19.01
N ALA A 33 30.83 -9.29 -20.33
CA ALA A 33 31.86 -8.54 -21.05
C ALA A 33 32.09 -7.14 -20.45
N GLU A 34 31.02 -6.41 -20.11
CA GLU A 34 31.08 -5.09 -19.49
C GLU A 34 31.75 -5.14 -18.09
N ALA A 35 31.37 -6.11 -17.25
CA ALA A 35 31.96 -6.27 -15.93
C ALA A 35 33.44 -6.69 -16.01
N THR A 36 33.78 -7.56 -16.96
CA THR A 36 35.17 -7.94 -17.28
C THR A 36 36.00 -6.72 -17.66
N GLU A 37 35.55 -5.91 -18.62
CA GLU A 37 36.27 -4.72 -19.08
C GLU A 37 36.51 -3.75 -17.91
N ARG A 38 35.48 -3.49 -17.10
CA ARG A 38 35.59 -2.65 -15.91
C ARG A 38 36.60 -3.17 -14.89
N LEU A 39 36.66 -4.47 -14.65
CA LEU A 39 37.64 -5.07 -13.74
C LEU A 39 39.06 -5.00 -14.29
N VAL A 40 39.26 -5.29 -15.57
CA VAL A 40 40.57 -5.15 -16.24
C VAL A 40 41.06 -3.70 -16.14
N TYR A 41 40.20 -2.73 -16.47
CA TYR A 41 40.51 -1.31 -16.33
C TYR A 41 40.87 -0.92 -14.89
N TRP A 42 40.10 -1.41 -13.90
CA TRP A 42 40.38 -1.12 -12.50
C TRP A 42 41.73 -1.69 -12.03
N GLY A 43 42.03 -2.93 -12.41
CA GLY A 43 43.30 -3.60 -12.12
C GLY A 43 44.50 -2.87 -12.69
N GLU A 44 44.36 -2.40 -13.93
CA GLU A 44 45.37 -1.65 -14.65
C GLU A 44 45.67 -0.30 -13.99
N GLN A 45 44.62 0.47 -13.70
CA GLN A 45 44.74 1.80 -13.11
C GLN A 45 45.34 1.78 -11.70
N ARG A 46 45.03 0.76 -10.90
CA ARG A 46 45.47 0.68 -9.51
C ARG A 46 46.69 -0.20 -9.28
N ALA A 47 47.20 -0.88 -10.31
CA ALA A 47 48.24 -1.91 -10.19
C ALA A 47 47.92 -2.91 -9.07
N SER A 48 46.64 -3.25 -8.94
CA SER A 48 46.07 -3.94 -7.78
C SER A 48 45.99 -5.45 -7.94
N TYR A 49 46.20 -5.96 -9.15
CA TYR A 49 46.24 -7.39 -9.44
C TYR A 49 47.70 -7.87 -9.47
N PRO A 50 48.15 -8.60 -8.43
CA PRO A 50 49.55 -9.03 -8.36
C PRO A 50 49.89 -10.04 -9.46
N ASN A 51 49.00 -11.00 -9.74
CA ASN A 51 49.01 -11.82 -10.94
C ASN A 51 47.64 -12.51 -11.16
N ALA A 52 47.47 -13.06 -12.36
CA ALA A 52 46.34 -13.88 -12.78
C ALA A 52 45.94 -14.99 -11.79
N ARG A 53 46.90 -15.80 -11.35
CA ARG A 53 46.67 -16.97 -10.49
C ARG A 53 46.17 -16.59 -9.10
N VAL A 54 46.67 -15.49 -8.54
CA VAL A 54 46.23 -14.94 -7.25
C VAL A 54 44.80 -14.46 -7.38
N VAL A 55 44.44 -13.78 -8.46
CA VAL A 55 43.06 -13.35 -8.69
C VAL A 55 42.12 -14.56 -8.73
N GLU A 56 42.44 -15.57 -9.53
CA GLU A 56 41.63 -16.80 -9.64
C GLU A 56 41.49 -17.54 -8.30
N ARG A 57 42.60 -17.68 -7.55
CA ARG A 57 42.58 -18.26 -6.21
C ARG A 57 41.67 -17.46 -5.27
N ARG A 58 41.76 -16.12 -5.31
CA ARG A 58 40.97 -15.25 -4.43
C ARG A 58 39.48 -15.32 -4.74
N VAL A 59 39.11 -15.36 -6.02
CA VAL A 59 37.71 -15.54 -6.45
C VAL A 59 37.18 -16.90 -5.98
N THR A 60 37.97 -17.95 -6.14
CA THR A 60 37.62 -19.30 -5.68
C THR A 60 37.42 -19.35 -4.16
N ALA A 61 38.30 -18.71 -3.39
CA ALA A 61 38.16 -18.61 -1.94
C ALA A 61 36.91 -17.83 -1.52
N LEU A 62 36.60 -16.70 -2.18
CA LEU A 62 35.35 -15.95 -1.93
C LEU A 62 34.10 -16.79 -2.17
N ARG A 63 34.08 -17.60 -3.24
CA ARG A 63 32.95 -18.52 -3.52
C ARG A 63 32.77 -19.58 -2.45
N ARG A 64 33.87 -20.12 -1.90
CA ARG A 64 33.81 -21.06 -0.79
C ARG A 64 33.31 -20.40 0.50
N LEU A 65 33.73 -19.16 0.75
CA LEU A 65 33.38 -18.43 1.97
C LEU A 65 31.92 -17.98 1.99
N LEU A 66 31.34 -17.67 0.83
CA LEU A 66 29.97 -17.15 0.66
C LEU A 66 29.14 -18.10 -0.20
N PRO A 67 28.79 -19.29 0.33
CA PRO A 67 27.96 -20.23 -0.41
C PRO A 67 26.59 -19.59 -0.71
N GLY A 68 26.20 -19.62 -1.99
CA GLY A 68 24.92 -19.06 -2.45
C GLY A 68 24.96 -17.59 -2.87
N ALA A 69 26.05 -16.86 -2.65
CA ALA A 69 26.21 -15.49 -3.16
C ALA A 69 26.75 -15.49 -4.61
N ASP A 70 26.23 -14.60 -5.45
CA ASP A 70 26.82 -14.32 -6.76
C ASP A 70 28.10 -13.47 -6.62
N VAL A 71 29.23 -14.15 -6.43
CA VAL A 71 30.56 -13.52 -6.32
C VAL A 71 30.90 -12.71 -7.57
N SER A 72 30.43 -13.10 -8.76
CA SER A 72 30.70 -12.37 -10.00
C SER A 72 29.99 -11.02 -10.00
N ALA A 73 28.71 -10.98 -9.59
CA ALA A 73 27.98 -9.73 -9.37
C ALA A 73 28.61 -8.88 -8.25
N MET A 74 29.08 -9.50 -7.16
CA MET A 74 29.78 -8.81 -6.07
C MET A 74 31.03 -8.08 -6.57
N LEU A 75 31.88 -8.76 -7.36
CA LEU A 75 33.09 -8.17 -7.92
C LEU A 75 32.77 -7.05 -8.93
N GLY A 76 31.70 -7.20 -9.71
CA GLY A 76 31.16 -6.13 -10.54
C GLY A 76 30.79 -4.88 -9.72
N ARG A 77 30.24 -5.03 -8.51
CA ARG A 77 29.89 -3.89 -7.63
C ARG A 77 31.07 -3.35 -6.81
N ALA A 78 32.01 -4.21 -6.43
CA ALA A 78 33.17 -3.88 -5.62
C ALA A 78 34.46 -4.58 -6.11
N PRO A 79 35.10 -4.08 -7.17
CA PRO A 79 36.37 -4.60 -7.70
C PRO A 79 37.49 -4.73 -6.67
N MET A 80 37.47 -3.86 -5.66
CA MET A 80 38.45 -3.83 -4.58
C MET A 80 38.45 -5.07 -3.68
N LEU A 81 37.41 -5.90 -3.72
CA LEU A 81 37.40 -7.17 -2.99
C LEU A 81 38.55 -8.09 -3.41
N VAL A 82 39.01 -7.99 -4.66
CA VAL A 82 40.13 -8.79 -5.17
C VAL A 82 41.43 -8.44 -4.45
N THR A 83 41.54 -7.24 -3.84
CA THR A 83 42.71 -6.85 -3.05
C THR A 83 42.67 -7.31 -1.61
N LEU A 84 41.50 -7.71 -1.11
CA LEU A 84 41.34 -8.23 0.24
C LEU A 84 42.12 -9.54 0.38
N ASP A 85 42.74 -9.76 1.54
CA ASP A 85 43.23 -11.08 1.89
C ASP A 85 42.03 -11.97 2.22
N VAL A 86 41.61 -12.75 1.25
CA VAL A 86 40.40 -13.59 1.37
C VAL A 86 40.66 -14.89 2.14
N GLU A 87 41.91 -15.24 2.40
CA GLU A 87 42.27 -16.42 3.17
C GLU A 87 42.31 -16.09 4.66
N VAL A 88 42.73 -14.87 5.02
CA VAL A 88 42.87 -14.45 6.42
C VAL A 88 41.80 -13.45 6.87
N GLU A 89 41.61 -12.34 6.13
CA GLU A 89 40.75 -11.25 6.59
C GLU A 89 39.28 -11.44 6.25
N ALA A 90 38.97 -11.94 5.05
CA ALA A 90 37.58 -12.10 4.63
C ALA A 90 36.78 -13.06 5.53
N PRO A 91 37.30 -14.23 5.97
CA PRO A 91 36.55 -15.13 6.83
C PRO A 91 36.13 -14.47 8.14
N LEU A 92 37.05 -13.75 8.78
CA LEU A 92 36.75 -13.02 10.02
C LEU A 92 35.68 -11.93 9.79
N ARG A 93 35.76 -11.19 8.68
CA ARG A 93 34.78 -10.13 8.37
C ARG A 93 33.40 -10.71 8.05
N VAL A 94 33.33 -11.84 7.34
CA VAL A 94 32.08 -12.54 7.07
C VAL A 94 31.46 -13.04 8.37
N GLU A 95 32.25 -13.65 9.24
CA GLU A 95 31.77 -14.16 10.52
C GLU A 95 31.25 -13.04 11.43
N VAL A 96 31.98 -11.93 11.52
CA VAL A 96 31.51 -10.74 12.25
C VAL A 96 30.21 -10.20 11.68
N VAL A 97 30.03 -10.19 10.35
CA VAL A 97 28.75 -9.78 9.74
C VAL A 97 27.63 -10.78 10.08
N ARG A 98 27.90 -12.10 10.08
CA ARG A 98 26.93 -13.12 10.50
C ARG A 98 26.49 -12.93 11.94
N ILE A 99 27.44 -12.75 12.86
CA ILE A 99 27.16 -12.53 14.28
C ILE A 99 26.37 -11.23 14.50
N LEU A 100 26.82 -10.13 13.90
CA LEU A 100 26.22 -8.81 14.12
C LEU A 100 24.82 -8.65 13.50
N LEU A 101 24.56 -9.29 12.36
CA LEU A 101 23.24 -9.24 11.72
C LEU A 101 22.32 -10.37 12.22
N GLY A 102 22.90 -11.42 12.80
CA GLY A 102 22.22 -12.45 13.57
C GLY A 102 20.93 -12.99 12.92
N PRO A 103 19.84 -13.17 13.70
CA PRO A 103 18.55 -13.65 13.20
C PRO A 103 17.88 -12.71 12.19
N ALA A 104 18.19 -11.41 12.21
CA ALA A 104 17.59 -10.46 11.28
C ALA A 104 17.97 -10.79 9.83
N ALA A 105 19.23 -11.19 9.60
CA ALA A 105 19.69 -11.62 8.29
C ALA A 105 19.04 -12.93 7.83
N ALA A 106 18.73 -13.86 8.74
CA ALA A 106 18.10 -15.14 8.39
C ALA A 106 16.78 -14.95 7.62
N SER A 107 15.96 -13.97 8.02
CA SER A 107 14.71 -13.62 7.32
C SER A 107 14.91 -13.02 5.91
N ALA A 108 16.11 -12.56 5.59
CA ALA A 108 16.46 -11.87 4.35
C ALA A 108 17.35 -12.72 3.42
N GLY A 109 17.45 -14.03 3.65
CA GLY A 109 18.31 -14.93 2.88
C GLY A 109 19.75 -15.04 3.41
N GLY A 110 19.99 -14.66 4.67
CA GLY A 110 21.29 -14.78 5.33
C GLY A 110 22.18 -13.55 5.19
N ALA A 111 23.36 -13.62 5.84
CA ALA A 111 24.38 -12.56 5.76
C ALA A 111 24.97 -12.48 4.34
N GLU A 112 24.99 -13.60 3.63
CA GLU A 112 25.44 -13.79 2.26
C GLU A 112 24.62 -12.91 1.31
N ALA A 113 23.28 -12.89 1.43
CA ALA A 113 22.42 -12.03 0.62
C ALA A 113 22.64 -10.52 0.90
N VAL A 114 23.05 -10.16 2.12
CA VAL A 114 23.42 -8.77 2.45
C VAL A 114 24.77 -8.41 1.83
N LEU A 115 25.76 -9.29 1.96
CA LEU A 115 27.10 -9.12 1.38
C LEU A 115 27.07 -9.13 -0.15
N GLU A 116 26.19 -9.93 -0.76
CA GLU A 116 26.02 -9.94 -2.21
C GLU A 116 25.54 -8.58 -2.72
N ARG A 117 24.51 -8.01 -2.06
CA ARG A 117 23.98 -6.69 -2.40
C ARG A 117 24.97 -5.56 -2.08
N TYR A 118 25.75 -5.69 -1.00
CA TYR A 118 26.68 -4.67 -0.51
C TYR A 118 28.07 -5.23 -0.19
N PRO A 119 28.83 -5.67 -1.21
CA PRO A 119 30.11 -6.35 -1.03
C PRO A 119 31.17 -5.50 -0.35
N ARG A 120 31.05 -4.17 -0.44
CA ARG A 120 31.98 -3.23 0.19
C ARG A 120 32.03 -3.38 1.72
N LEU A 121 31.05 -4.03 2.36
CA LEU A 121 31.07 -4.26 3.80
C LEU A 121 32.32 -5.04 4.22
N LEU A 122 32.77 -5.98 3.38
CA LEU A 122 34.02 -6.72 3.58
C LEU A 122 35.26 -5.84 3.52
N MET A 123 35.16 -4.56 3.14
CA MET A 123 36.28 -3.61 3.19
C MET A 123 36.39 -2.89 4.53
N LEU A 124 35.40 -3.03 5.43
CA LEU A 124 35.48 -2.51 6.78
C LEU A 124 36.17 -3.54 7.69
N SER A 125 37.09 -3.09 8.55
CA SER A 125 37.69 -3.97 9.55
C SER A 125 36.61 -4.43 10.55
N PRO A 126 36.75 -5.64 11.14
CA PRO A 126 35.79 -6.16 12.13
C PRO A 126 35.49 -5.18 13.27
N TRP A 127 36.54 -4.62 13.88
CA TRP A 127 36.42 -3.64 14.97
C TRP A 127 35.65 -2.38 14.55
N ARG A 128 35.86 -1.93 13.32
CA ARG A 128 35.15 -0.77 12.77
C ARG A 128 33.68 -1.09 12.49
N LEU A 129 33.33 -2.33 12.13
CA LEU A 129 31.95 -2.75 11.99
C LEU A 129 31.24 -2.72 13.33
N VAL A 130 31.80 -3.40 14.35
CA VAL A 130 31.24 -3.48 15.71
C VAL A 130 31.02 -2.09 16.29
N GLY A 131 32.08 -1.28 16.40
CA GLY A 131 31.99 0.05 16.99
C GLY A 131 31.07 1.00 16.20
N LYS A 132 30.85 0.74 14.91
CA LYS A 132 29.92 1.52 14.11
C LYS A 132 28.46 1.10 14.32
N ILE A 133 28.18 -0.18 14.50
CA ILE A 133 26.84 -0.65 14.86
C ILE A 133 26.46 -0.12 16.24
N GLU A 134 27.36 -0.21 17.22
CA GLU A 134 27.15 0.34 18.57
C GLU A 134 26.91 1.86 18.52
N ALA A 135 27.75 2.60 17.80
CA ALA A 135 27.56 4.04 17.64
C ALA A 135 26.26 4.40 16.90
N LEU A 136 25.80 3.56 15.97
CA LEU A 136 24.50 3.73 15.33
C LEU A 136 23.36 3.41 16.29
N ALA A 137 23.44 2.36 17.10
CA ALA A 137 22.44 2.00 18.09
C ALA A 137 22.26 3.13 19.13
N ALA A 138 23.36 3.73 19.58
CA ALA A 138 23.33 4.91 20.44
C ALA A 138 22.74 6.15 19.75
N ALA A 139 22.94 6.29 18.43
CA ALA A 139 22.45 7.43 17.66
C ALA A 139 20.94 7.39 17.37
N VAL A 140 20.32 6.22 17.40
CA VAL A 140 18.89 6.03 17.07
C VAL A 140 18.18 5.18 18.13
N PRO A 141 17.89 5.76 19.32
CA PRO A 141 17.28 5.00 20.41
C PRO A 141 15.95 4.37 20.00
N GLY A 142 15.74 3.12 20.42
CA GLY A 142 14.55 2.31 20.09
C GLY A 142 14.60 1.63 18.71
N VAL A 143 15.52 2.00 17.82
CA VAL A 143 15.64 1.38 16.49
C VAL A 143 16.47 0.10 16.57
N ARG A 144 15.94 -0.99 16.00
CA ARG A 144 16.71 -2.22 15.78
C ARG A 144 17.69 -2.06 14.61
N VAL A 145 18.89 -1.61 14.94
CA VAL A 145 19.93 -1.25 13.95
C VAL A 145 20.38 -2.44 13.10
N ASP A 146 20.40 -3.66 13.65
CA ASP A 146 20.62 -4.91 12.93
C ASP A 146 19.64 -5.05 11.74
N ARG A 147 18.34 -4.92 11.98
CA ARG A 147 17.30 -5.00 10.96
C ARG A 147 17.35 -3.84 9.97
N ALA A 148 17.63 -2.64 10.46
CA ALA A 148 17.80 -1.46 9.62
C ALA A 148 18.99 -1.63 8.66
N ILE A 149 20.12 -2.18 9.12
CA ILE A 149 21.30 -2.46 8.29
C ILE A 149 20.99 -3.54 7.26
N VAL A 150 20.30 -4.62 7.61
CA VAL A 150 19.91 -5.67 6.64
C VAL A 150 19.11 -5.08 5.46
N ARG A 151 18.23 -4.11 5.73
CA ARG A 151 17.44 -3.40 4.70
C ARG A 151 18.24 -2.33 3.96
N GLN A 152 19.13 -1.60 4.65
CA GLN A 152 19.95 -0.54 4.08
C GLN A 152 21.41 -0.59 4.59
N PRO A 153 22.25 -1.49 4.03
CA PRO A 153 23.64 -1.65 4.49
C PRO A 153 24.50 -0.39 4.32
N ALA A 154 24.10 0.52 3.43
CA ALA A 154 24.76 1.80 3.24
C ALA A 154 24.82 2.67 4.52
N LEU A 155 23.98 2.39 5.53
CA LEU A 155 24.04 3.04 6.84
C LEU A 155 25.42 2.89 7.51
N LEU A 156 26.08 1.75 7.31
CA LEU A 156 27.44 1.50 7.81
C LEU A 156 28.51 2.38 7.14
N TYR A 157 28.17 3.21 6.17
CA TYR A 157 29.07 4.23 5.63
C TYR A 157 28.71 5.65 6.09
N ARG A 158 27.54 5.86 6.68
CA ARG A 158 27.17 7.16 7.26
C ARG A 158 27.92 7.43 8.56
N ARG A 159 28.12 8.71 8.88
CA ARG A 159 28.68 9.11 10.18
C ARG A 159 27.55 8.99 11.22
N PRO A 160 27.77 8.33 12.38
CA PRO A 160 26.73 8.18 13.41
C PRO A 160 26.10 9.52 13.83
N ARG A 161 26.90 10.58 13.97
CA ARG A 161 26.39 11.95 14.24
C ARG A 161 25.38 12.46 13.20
N THR A 162 25.59 12.16 11.92
CA THR A 162 24.64 12.54 10.86
C THR A 162 23.35 11.74 10.97
N VAL A 163 23.45 10.45 11.30
CA VAL A 163 22.27 9.58 11.52
C VAL A 163 21.48 10.07 12.73
N ALA A 164 22.15 10.39 13.85
CA ALA A 164 21.53 10.97 15.04
C ALA A 164 20.76 12.27 14.72
N ALA A 165 21.41 13.24 14.07
CA ALA A 165 20.77 14.50 13.68
C ALA A 165 19.57 14.29 12.73
N THR A 166 19.63 13.27 11.87
CA THR A 166 18.53 12.93 10.96
C THR A 166 17.36 12.31 11.72
N PHE A 167 17.65 11.43 12.67
CA PHE A 167 16.64 10.81 13.51
C PHE A 167 15.98 11.82 14.46
N GLU A 168 16.76 12.68 15.12
CA GLU A 168 16.23 13.77 15.95
C GLU A 168 15.32 14.68 15.12
N ARG A 169 15.73 15.03 13.89
CA ARG A 169 14.89 15.83 13.00
C ARG A 169 13.61 15.09 12.60
N LEU A 170 13.68 13.79 12.36
CA LEU A 170 12.51 12.97 12.07
C LEU A 170 11.54 12.96 13.26
N THR A 171 12.03 12.74 14.48
CA THR A 171 11.24 12.82 15.72
C THR A 171 10.59 14.18 15.90
N MET A 172 11.31 15.26 15.57
CA MET A 172 10.78 16.62 15.63
C MET A 172 9.66 16.88 14.60
N LEU A 173 9.84 16.45 13.35
CA LEU A 173 8.85 16.62 12.28
C LEU A 173 7.61 15.75 12.52
N LEU A 174 7.79 14.60 13.16
CA LEU A 174 6.74 13.66 13.50
C LEU A 174 6.24 13.82 14.94
N ARG A 175 6.44 14.97 15.58
CA ARG A 175 5.89 15.27 16.91
C ARG A 175 4.39 14.96 16.94
N GLY A 176 3.99 14.11 17.89
CA GLY A 176 2.64 13.55 18.00
C GLY A 176 2.53 12.08 17.58
N ALA A 177 3.50 11.57 16.81
CA ALA A 177 3.78 10.13 16.76
C ALA A 177 4.58 9.74 18.01
N GLY A 178 4.33 8.56 18.56
CA GLY A 178 5.10 8.04 19.70
C GLY A 178 6.58 7.85 19.32
N ALA A 179 7.51 7.98 20.28
CA ALA A 179 8.93 7.74 20.03
C ALA A 179 9.18 6.34 19.43
N ASP A 180 8.43 5.33 19.92
CA ASP A 180 8.47 3.96 19.42
C ASP A 180 7.94 3.85 17.99
N GLU A 181 6.94 4.64 17.60
CA GLU A 181 6.42 4.65 16.23
C GLU A 181 7.44 5.24 15.25
N VAL A 182 8.14 6.30 15.66
CA VAL A 182 9.22 6.91 14.86
C VAL A 182 10.40 5.94 14.74
N ALA A 183 10.74 5.23 15.82
CA ALA A 183 11.76 4.18 15.78
C ALA A 183 11.37 3.02 14.85
N ALA A 184 10.12 2.54 14.93
CA ALA A 184 9.59 1.51 14.04
C ALA A 184 9.55 1.98 12.57
N LEU A 185 9.27 3.26 12.31
CA LEU A 185 9.35 3.85 10.97
C LEU A 185 10.80 3.85 10.45
N ALA A 186 11.76 4.25 11.28
CA ALA A 186 13.17 4.25 10.91
C ALA A 186 13.73 2.82 10.69
N GLU A 187 13.26 1.83 11.47
CA GLU A 187 13.60 0.42 11.30
C GLU A 187 13.03 -0.15 9.98
N SER A 188 11.76 0.15 9.68
CA SER A 188 11.08 -0.36 8.48
C SER A 188 11.52 0.37 7.20
N SER A 189 11.92 1.63 7.31
CA SER A 189 12.34 2.50 6.20
C SER A 189 13.67 3.22 6.47
N PRO A 190 14.78 2.48 6.63
CA PRO A 190 16.09 3.03 7.00
C PRO A 190 16.70 3.98 5.95
N GLY A 191 16.14 4.01 4.74
CA GLY A 191 16.47 5.04 3.75
C GLY A 191 16.23 6.47 4.25
N LEU A 192 15.31 6.68 5.20
CA LEU A 192 15.09 7.97 5.86
C LEU A 192 16.35 8.49 6.57
N LEU A 193 17.08 7.60 7.24
CA LEU A 193 18.31 7.91 7.96
C LEU A 193 19.49 8.24 7.04
N MET A 194 19.32 8.01 5.73
CA MET A 194 20.30 8.38 4.70
C MET A 194 20.06 9.78 4.14
N VAL A 195 18.91 10.39 4.40
CA VAL A 195 18.54 11.73 3.92
C VAL A 195 19.19 12.80 4.80
N ARG A 196 19.55 13.95 4.23
CA ARG A 196 20.04 15.09 5.03
C ARG A 196 18.88 15.68 5.85
N PRO A 197 19.08 16.09 7.11
CA PRO A 197 18.02 16.66 7.96
C PRO A 197 17.25 17.82 7.30
N GLN A 198 17.97 18.71 6.59
CA GLN A 198 17.37 19.85 5.89
C GLN A 198 16.41 19.41 4.76
N ARG A 199 16.74 18.31 4.08
CA ARG A 199 15.88 17.78 3.00
C ARG A 199 14.61 17.13 3.56
N LEU A 200 14.69 16.47 4.73
CA LEU A 200 13.49 15.99 5.43
C LEU A 200 12.56 17.15 5.78
N SER A 201 13.11 18.25 6.31
CA SER A 201 12.36 19.46 6.60
C SER A 201 11.68 20.04 5.37
N ALA A 202 12.43 20.17 4.27
CA ALA A 202 11.90 20.72 3.03
C ALA A 202 10.80 19.83 2.43
N ALA A 203 10.97 18.50 2.46
CA ALA A 203 9.95 17.57 2.01
C ALA A 203 8.68 17.65 2.88
N MET A 204 8.83 17.74 4.20
CA MET A 204 7.69 17.93 5.12
C MET A 204 7.01 19.28 4.89
N GLY A 205 7.79 20.35 4.66
CA GLY A 205 7.25 21.67 4.33
C GLY A 205 6.39 21.65 3.07
N VAL A 206 6.84 20.96 2.01
CA VAL A 206 6.04 20.77 0.79
C VAL A 206 4.73 20.02 1.07
N LEU A 207 4.77 18.97 1.91
CA LEU A 207 3.54 18.26 2.31
C LEU A 207 2.60 19.17 3.07
N MET A 208 3.09 19.93 4.05
CA MET A 208 2.27 20.84 4.85
C MET A 208 1.66 21.96 4.01
N GLU A 209 2.47 22.58 3.14
CA GLU A 209 2.03 23.62 2.20
C GLU A 209 0.90 23.13 1.28
N THR A 210 1.01 21.91 0.75
CA THR A 210 0.03 21.38 -0.21
C THR A 210 -1.22 20.82 0.47
N LEU A 211 -1.11 20.38 1.73
CA LEU A 211 -2.20 19.74 2.48
C LEU A 211 -2.96 20.71 3.39
N GLY A 212 -2.50 21.96 3.50
CA GLY A 212 -2.96 22.95 4.47
C GLY A 212 -3.92 24.02 3.95
N ALA A 213 -4.62 23.76 2.85
CA ALA A 213 -5.50 24.73 2.18
C ALA A 213 -6.46 25.49 3.11
N ASP A 214 -7.16 24.76 3.98
CA ASP A 214 -8.34 25.30 4.70
C ASP A 214 -8.30 25.04 6.20
N GLY A 215 -7.19 24.46 6.69
CA GLY A 215 -7.06 23.95 8.05
C GLY A 215 -6.14 24.79 8.91
N SER A 216 -6.24 24.60 10.22
CA SER A 216 -5.19 25.07 11.11
C SER A 216 -3.84 24.47 10.68
N GLU A 217 -2.74 25.20 10.89
CA GLU A 217 -1.38 24.67 10.66
C GLU A 217 -1.19 23.31 11.37
N ALA A 218 -1.87 23.10 12.50
CA ALA A 218 -1.90 21.85 13.24
C ALA A 218 -2.55 20.69 12.45
N ASP A 219 -3.64 20.93 11.72
CA ASP A 219 -4.32 19.92 10.89
C ASP A 219 -3.47 19.54 9.68
N ALA A 220 -2.88 20.54 9.02
CA ALA A 220 -1.96 20.33 7.90
C ALA A 220 -0.76 19.49 8.35
N ALA A 221 -0.17 19.83 9.50
CA ALA A 221 0.92 19.09 10.09
C ALA A 221 0.49 17.66 10.48
N ALA A 222 -0.68 17.48 11.09
CA ALA A 222 -1.20 16.17 11.46
C ALA A 222 -1.42 15.26 10.25
N LEU A 223 -1.94 15.83 9.15
CA LEU A 223 -2.14 15.09 7.92
C LEU A 223 -0.80 14.75 7.24
N ALA A 224 0.12 15.71 7.13
CA ALA A 224 1.46 15.49 6.57
C ALA A 224 2.21 14.38 7.34
N ARG A 225 2.13 14.39 8.68
CA ARG A 225 2.64 13.29 9.53
C ARG A 225 2.00 11.95 9.19
N ARG A 226 0.67 11.89 9.08
CA ARG A 226 -0.04 10.66 8.72
C ARG A 226 0.37 10.13 7.34
N VAL A 227 0.53 11.01 6.36
CA VAL A 227 1.03 10.64 5.03
C VAL A 227 2.46 10.11 5.11
N ALA A 228 3.36 10.78 5.85
CA ALA A 228 4.74 10.36 6.03
C ALA A 228 4.86 9.01 6.77
N MET A 229 4.05 8.76 7.79
CA MET A 229 4.03 7.48 8.52
C MET A 229 3.57 6.33 7.62
N ARG A 230 2.59 6.57 6.73
CA ARG A 230 2.07 5.53 5.82
C ARG A 230 2.90 5.37 4.55
N ASN A 231 3.63 6.40 4.14
CA ASN A 231 4.55 6.37 3.00
C ASN A 231 5.85 7.15 3.30
N PRO A 232 6.77 6.57 4.08
CA PRO A 232 8.02 7.23 4.45
C PRO A 232 8.91 7.55 3.25
N ARG A 233 8.76 6.83 2.13
CA ARG A 233 9.50 7.12 0.91
C ARG A 233 9.22 8.51 0.37
N ALA A 234 8.05 9.11 0.64
CA ALA A 234 7.76 10.49 0.24
C ALA A 234 8.78 11.49 0.81
N LEU A 235 9.25 11.27 2.04
CA LEU A 235 10.27 12.12 2.69
C LEU A 235 11.68 11.92 2.10
N THR A 236 11.92 10.84 1.36
CA THR A 236 13.20 10.60 0.68
C THR A 236 13.28 11.28 -0.68
N LEU A 237 12.16 11.76 -1.23
CA LEU A 237 12.12 12.44 -2.52
C LEU A 237 12.79 13.82 -2.45
N ALA A 238 13.20 14.34 -3.61
CA ALA A 238 13.63 15.72 -3.67
C ALA A 238 12.38 16.62 -3.58
N PRO A 239 12.43 17.78 -2.90
CA PRO A 239 11.27 18.66 -2.78
C PRO A 239 10.63 19.01 -4.13
N ALA A 240 11.43 19.24 -5.18
CA ALA A 240 10.93 19.48 -6.54
C ALA A 240 10.18 18.28 -7.12
N THR A 241 10.69 17.06 -6.94
CA THR A 241 10.02 15.82 -7.39
C THR A 241 8.71 15.61 -6.64
N LEU A 242 8.70 15.88 -5.32
CA LEU A 242 7.50 15.77 -4.50
C LEU A 242 6.41 16.77 -4.94
N ARG A 243 6.78 18.04 -5.19
CA ARG A 243 5.86 19.04 -5.76
C ARG A 243 5.32 18.60 -7.12
N SER A 244 6.18 18.08 -8.00
CA SER A 244 5.75 17.59 -9.30
C SER A 244 4.79 16.41 -9.20
N ALA A 245 5.02 15.47 -8.25
CA ALA A 245 4.10 14.35 -8.01
C ALA A 245 2.75 14.84 -7.46
N LEU A 246 2.76 15.83 -6.56
CA LEU A 246 1.54 16.46 -6.04
C LEU A 246 0.77 17.22 -7.12
N GLY A 247 1.47 17.96 -7.98
CA GLY A 247 0.87 18.65 -9.13
C GLY A 247 0.27 17.68 -10.16
N ALA A 248 0.96 16.58 -10.46
CA ALA A 248 0.41 15.53 -11.32
C ALA A 248 -0.81 14.85 -10.70
N LEU A 249 -0.82 14.66 -9.38
CA LEU A 249 -1.98 14.12 -8.67
C LEU A 249 -3.16 15.08 -8.73
N ALA A 250 -2.92 16.38 -8.49
CA ALA A 250 -3.92 17.43 -8.61
C ALA A 250 -4.52 17.47 -10.03
N ALA A 251 -3.67 17.40 -11.07
CA ALA A 251 -4.11 17.36 -12.46
C ALA A 251 -4.93 16.10 -12.80
N ALA A 252 -4.58 14.94 -12.23
CA ALA A 252 -5.32 13.70 -12.40
C ALA A 252 -6.69 13.70 -11.69
N THR A 253 -6.87 14.57 -10.69
CA THR A 253 -8.11 14.73 -9.94
C THR A 253 -8.91 15.98 -10.32
N ALA A 254 -8.38 16.85 -11.18
CA ALA A 254 -9.09 18.05 -11.60
C ALA A 254 -10.21 17.70 -12.60
N PRO A 255 -11.46 18.16 -12.38
CA PRO A 255 -12.51 18.04 -13.39
C PRO A 255 -12.14 18.93 -14.58
N LYS A 256 -11.88 18.33 -15.76
CA LYS A 256 -11.46 19.09 -16.97
C LYS A 256 -12.50 20.11 -17.47
N GLY A 257 -13.73 20.09 -16.98
CA GLY A 257 -14.83 20.95 -17.44
C GLY A 257 -14.94 22.32 -16.77
N GLU A 258 -14.32 22.53 -15.61
CA GLU A 258 -14.58 23.73 -14.77
C GLU A 258 -13.41 24.72 -14.71
N LEU A 259 -12.34 24.49 -15.47
CA LEU A 259 -11.18 25.40 -15.56
C LEU A 259 -11.49 26.78 -16.20
N ARG A 260 -12.78 27.10 -16.46
CA ARG A 260 -13.24 28.45 -16.79
C ARG A 260 -13.69 29.28 -15.57
N ALA A 261 -13.67 28.71 -14.36
CA ALA A 261 -13.91 29.48 -13.14
C ALA A 261 -12.79 30.52 -12.91
N GLY A 262 -13.18 31.74 -12.56
CA GLY A 262 -12.29 32.91 -12.47
C GLY A 262 -11.07 32.75 -11.53
N PRO A 263 -10.10 33.68 -11.59
CA PRO A 263 -8.73 33.53 -11.08
C PRO A 263 -8.52 33.43 -9.55
N GLY A 264 -9.48 32.93 -8.76
CA GLY A 264 -9.37 32.90 -7.29
C GLY A 264 -9.93 31.66 -6.56
N ALA A 265 -10.91 30.94 -7.09
CA ALA A 265 -11.58 29.84 -6.37
C ALA A 265 -11.03 28.39 -6.58
N PRO A 266 -10.31 28.01 -7.66
CA PRO A 266 -10.07 26.59 -7.96
C PRO A 266 -8.89 25.96 -7.20
N ALA A 267 -8.14 26.72 -6.39
CA ALA A 267 -6.94 26.19 -5.73
C ALA A 267 -7.27 25.38 -4.46
N GLU A 268 -8.23 25.84 -3.66
CA GLU A 268 -8.60 25.24 -2.36
C GLU A 268 -9.27 23.87 -2.56
N GLU A 269 -10.29 23.79 -3.43
CA GLU A 269 -11.01 22.54 -3.70
C GLU A 269 -10.08 21.43 -4.23
N HIS A 270 -9.15 21.77 -5.12
CA HIS A 270 -8.17 20.82 -5.62
C HIS A 270 -7.24 20.30 -4.52
N GLN A 271 -6.84 21.15 -3.58
CA GLN A 271 -6.02 20.73 -2.45
C GLN A 271 -6.80 19.83 -1.49
N GLU A 272 -8.08 20.11 -1.23
CA GLU A 272 -8.93 19.24 -0.41
C GLU A 272 -9.09 17.85 -1.05
N ILE A 273 -9.29 17.81 -2.37
CA ILE A 273 -9.36 16.56 -3.14
C ILE A 273 -8.04 15.78 -3.04
N VAL A 274 -6.89 16.44 -3.27
CA VAL A 274 -5.57 15.81 -3.15
C VAL A 274 -5.32 15.28 -1.74
N SER A 275 -5.70 16.05 -0.71
CA SER A 275 -5.67 15.66 0.70
C SER A 275 -6.49 14.39 0.94
N ARG A 276 -7.73 14.33 0.44
CA ARG A 276 -8.61 13.16 0.52
C ARG A 276 -8.02 11.93 -0.17
N VAL A 277 -7.41 12.12 -1.33
CA VAL A 277 -6.74 11.07 -2.10
C VAL A 277 -5.52 10.53 -1.35
N LEU A 278 -4.67 11.39 -0.80
CA LEU A 278 -3.47 11.01 -0.06
C LEU A 278 -3.76 10.39 1.31
N ARG A 279 -4.89 10.74 1.94
CA ARG A 279 -5.39 10.02 3.13
C ARG A 279 -5.64 8.55 2.84
N ARG A 280 -6.07 8.21 1.61
CA ARG A 280 -6.41 6.83 1.20
C ARG A 280 -5.24 6.10 0.55
N ALA A 281 -4.46 6.76 -0.31
CA ALA A 281 -3.33 6.15 -1.04
C ALA A 281 -2.07 7.03 -1.02
N PRO A 282 -1.38 7.15 0.12
CA PRO A 282 -0.19 7.98 0.25
C PRO A 282 0.98 7.45 -0.60
N ASN A 283 0.97 6.17 -0.97
CA ASN A 283 1.98 5.53 -1.83
C ASN A 283 2.03 6.10 -3.25
N LEU A 284 0.98 6.81 -3.71
CA LEU A 284 0.98 7.49 -5.01
C LEU A 284 2.10 8.51 -5.15
N LEU A 285 2.57 9.10 -4.04
CA LEU A 285 3.70 10.05 -4.06
C LEU A 285 5.03 9.41 -4.50
N THR A 286 5.14 8.08 -4.47
CA THR A 286 6.35 7.38 -4.98
C THR A 286 6.30 7.10 -6.47
N ARG A 287 5.17 7.37 -7.13
CA ARG A 287 5.07 7.27 -8.59
C ARG A 287 5.75 8.46 -9.24
N SER A 288 6.30 8.25 -10.44
CA SER A 288 6.76 9.36 -11.24
C SER A 288 5.56 10.22 -11.65
N PRO A 289 5.72 11.56 -11.73
CA PRO A 289 4.65 12.45 -12.18
C PRO A 289 4.06 12.05 -13.54
N SER A 290 4.91 11.65 -14.49
CA SER A 290 4.46 11.15 -15.80
C SER A 290 3.56 9.92 -15.67
N ALA A 291 3.93 8.94 -14.83
CA ALA A 291 3.15 7.72 -14.66
C ALA A 291 1.76 7.99 -14.06
N LEU A 292 1.62 8.98 -13.18
CA LEU A 292 0.30 9.39 -12.67
C LEU A 292 -0.58 9.97 -13.79
N GLY A 293 -0.01 10.85 -14.63
CA GLY A 293 -0.68 11.42 -15.79
C GLY A 293 -1.06 10.37 -16.84
N ASP A 294 -0.11 9.52 -17.23
CA ASP A 294 -0.30 8.44 -18.21
C ASP A 294 -1.38 7.46 -17.73
N ASN A 295 -1.39 7.11 -16.45
CA ASN A 295 -2.40 6.22 -15.88
C ASN A 295 -3.78 6.86 -15.85
N ALA A 296 -3.90 8.15 -15.52
CA ALA A 296 -5.17 8.87 -15.60
C ALA A 296 -5.68 8.93 -17.04
N HIS A 297 -4.80 9.19 -18.00
CA HIS A 297 -5.15 9.19 -19.42
C HIS A 297 -5.56 7.80 -19.92
N ALA A 298 -4.84 6.75 -19.54
CA ALA A 298 -5.19 5.38 -19.86
C ALA A 298 -6.55 4.98 -19.27
N LEU A 299 -6.88 5.40 -18.04
CA LEU A 299 -8.20 5.19 -17.46
C LEU A 299 -9.30 5.86 -18.29
N ALA A 300 -9.06 7.08 -18.77
CA ALA A 300 -10.02 7.79 -19.62
C ALA A 300 -10.21 7.11 -20.98
N ALA A 301 -9.13 6.60 -21.57
CA ALA A 301 -9.17 5.89 -22.85
C ALA A 301 -9.83 4.51 -22.74
N LEU A 302 -9.64 3.80 -21.62
CA LEU A 302 -10.20 2.47 -21.40
C LEU A 302 -11.69 2.51 -21.00
N LEU A 303 -12.20 3.65 -20.55
CA LEU A 303 -13.57 3.82 -20.04
C LEU A 303 -14.26 5.01 -20.73
N PRO A 304 -14.45 4.97 -22.07
CA PRO A 304 -15.17 6.01 -22.78
C PRO A 304 -16.61 6.12 -22.25
N SER A 305 -17.16 7.33 -22.23
CA SER A 305 -18.56 7.54 -21.86
C SER A 305 -19.46 7.00 -22.98
N PRO A 306 -20.57 6.31 -22.69
CA PRO A 306 -21.50 5.88 -23.72
C PRO A 306 -22.22 7.06 -24.38
N GLU A 307 -22.30 8.21 -23.69
CA GLU A 307 -23.02 9.40 -24.17
C GLU A 307 -22.12 10.31 -25.01
N THR A 308 -20.80 10.21 -24.87
CA THR A 308 -19.84 11.06 -25.56
C THR A 308 -18.66 10.24 -26.08
N ASP A 309 -18.35 10.36 -27.37
CA ASP A 309 -17.15 9.75 -27.97
C ASP A 309 -15.83 10.33 -27.40
N LEU A 310 -15.92 11.31 -26.50
CA LEU A 310 -14.80 11.97 -25.86
C LEU A 310 -14.48 11.33 -24.50
N PRO A 311 -13.18 11.24 -24.13
CA PRO A 311 -12.77 10.75 -22.83
C PRO A 311 -13.35 11.63 -21.71
N ASP A 312 -14.21 11.05 -20.88
CA ASP A 312 -14.84 11.74 -19.76
C ASP A 312 -13.86 11.86 -18.58
N ALA A 313 -13.05 12.92 -18.62
CA ALA A 313 -12.11 13.22 -17.57
C ALA A 313 -12.79 13.55 -16.22
N ALA A 314 -14.05 14.01 -16.21
CA ALA A 314 -14.78 14.26 -14.97
C ALA A 314 -15.17 12.95 -14.27
N ALA A 315 -15.60 11.94 -15.04
CA ALA A 315 -15.81 10.58 -14.52
C ALA A 315 -14.50 9.99 -13.99
N VAL A 316 -13.38 10.12 -14.71
CA VAL A 316 -12.08 9.61 -14.25
C VAL A 316 -11.64 10.31 -12.96
N SER A 317 -11.75 11.63 -12.87
CA SER A 317 -11.47 12.36 -11.63
C SER A 317 -12.31 11.80 -10.48
N THR A 318 -13.63 11.68 -10.66
CA THR A 318 -14.55 11.13 -9.66
C THR A 318 -14.14 9.71 -9.24
N MET A 319 -13.74 8.87 -10.20
CA MET A 319 -13.25 7.51 -9.93
C MET A 319 -11.95 7.52 -9.13
N VAL A 320 -10.98 8.37 -9.47
CA VAL A 320 -9.70 8.49 -8.77
C VAL A 320 -9.92 8.98 -7.34
N VAL A 321 -10.82 9.95 -7.12
CA VAL A 321 -11.16 10.41 -5.77
C VAL A 321 -11.78 9.30 -4.93
N ARG A 322 -12.68 8.50 -5.53
CA ARG A 322 -13.31 7.35 -4.87
C ARG A 322 -12.31 6.22 -4.60
N GLN A 323 -11.47 5.88 -5.56
CA GLN A 323 -10.48 4.80 -5.50
C GLN A 323 -9.09 5.25 -6.00
N PRO A 324 -8.32 5.95 -5.16
CA PRO A 324 -6.99 6.46 -5.53
C PRO A 324 -5.99 5.40 -6.01
N SER A 325 -6.12 4.15 -5.53
CA SER A 325 -5.21 3.08 -5.90
C SER A 325 -5.27 2.72 -7.39
N LEU A 326 -6.28 3.19 -8.13
CA LEU A 326 -6.36 3.06 -9.59
C LEU A 326 -5.15 3.65 -10.30
N LEU A 327 -4.68 4.82 -9.87
CA LEU A 327 -3.46 5.46 -10.39
C LEU A 327 -2.19 4.66 -10.07
N GLY A 328 -2.30 3.69 -9.17
CA GLY A 328 -1.25 2.75 -8.81
C GLY A 328 -1.14 1.53 -9.71
N TYR A 329 -2.04 1.29 -10.66
CA TYR A 329 -1.92 0.17 -11.60
C TYR A 329 -1.14 0.56 -12.86
N LYS A 330 -0.60 -0.43 -13.59
CA LYS A 330 -0.12 -0.20 -14.96
C LYS A 330 -1.31 -0.21 -15.91
N SER A 331 -1.27 0.57 -16.99
CA SER A 331 -2.30 0.61 -18.03
C SER A 331 -2.67 -0.80 -18.56
N ALA A 332 -1.66 -1.62 -18.85
CA ALA A 332 -1.87 -3.01 -19.28
C ALA A 332 -2.65 -3.85 -18.26
N THR A 333 -2.38 -3.69 -16.96
CA THR A 333 -3.10 -4.41 -15.90
C THR A 333 -4.56 -3.97 -15.81
N LEU A 334 -4.84 -2.67 -15.99
CA LEU A 334 -6.21 -2.17 -16.03
C LEU A 334 -6.97 -2.73 -17.23
N ALA A 335 -6.34 -2.76 -18.41
CA ALA A 335 -6.93 -3.34 -19.62
C ALA A 335 -7.24 -4.83 -19.45
N THR A 336 -6.30 -5.62 -18.93
CA THR A 336 -6.53 -7.05 -18.66
C THR A 336 -7.70 -7.27 -17.70
N LYS A 337 -7.78 -6.48 -16.61
CA LYS A 337 -8.89 -6.58 -15.65
C LYS A 337 -10.24 -6.19 -16.26
N LEU A 338 -10.28 -5.16 -17.11
CA LEU A 338 -11.51 -4.76 -17.80
C LEU A 338 -11.95 -5.83 -18.81
N ASN A 339 -11.02 -6.43 -19.55
CA ASN A 339 -11.34 -7.52 -20.46
C ASN A 339 -11.85 -8.76 -19.71
N ALA A 340 -11.23 -9.10 -18.58
CA ALA A 340 -11.70 -10.18 -17.73
C ALA A 340 -13.11 -9.91 -17.17
N LEU A 341 -13.42 -8.66 -16.79
CA LEU A 341 -14.79 -8.27 -16.40
C LEU A 341 -15.78 -8.42 -17.57
N LYS A 342 -15.41 -8.02 -18.79
CA LYS A 342 -16.27 -8.18 -19.98
C LYS A 342 -16.52 -9.64 -20.33
N VAL A 343 -15.53 -10.52 -20.14
CA VAL A 343 -15.70 -11.96 -20.32
C VAL A 343 -16.62 -12.54 -19.24
N LEU A 344 -16.52 -12.06 -18.00
CA LEU A 344 -17.36 -12.52 -16.90
C LEU A 344 -18.80 -11.99 -16.96
N LEU A 345 -19.02 -10.81 -17.54
CA LEU A 345 -20.32 -10.13 -17.61
C LEU A 345 -20.54 -9.62 -19.05
N PRO A 346 -20.79 -10.51 -20.02
CA PRO A 346 -20.83 -10.16 -21.44
C PRO A 346 -21.96 -9.21 -21.83
N SER A 347 -23.08 -9.20 -21.09
CA SER A 347 -24.24 -8.36 -21.37
C SER A 347 -24.22 -7.04 -20.59
N ALA A 348 -23.41 -6.92 -19.53
CA ALA A 348 -23.33 -5.72 -18.71
C ALA A 348 -22.42 -4.62 -19.31
N ASP A 349 -22.80 -3.34 -19.14
CA ASP A 349 -21.86 -2.23 -19.38
C ASP A 349 -20.81 -2.15 -18.28
N VAL A 350 -19.71 -2.90 -18.47
CA VAL A 350 -18.55 -2.92 -17.57
C VAL A 350 -17.95 -1.52 -17.37
N GLY A 351 -18.01 -0.64 -18.38
CA GLY A 351 -17.49 0.72 -18.28
C GLY A 351 -18.28 1.54 -17.26
N ARG A 352 -19.62 1.50 -17.36
CA ARG A 352 -20.53 2.12 -16.40
C ARG A 352 -20.40 1.50 -15.01
N MET A 353 -20.27 0.18 -14.91
CA MET A 353 -20.06 -0.52 -13.65
C MET A 353 -18.80 -0.03 -12.92
N VAL A 354 -17.67 0.06 -13.63
CA VAL A 354 -16.39 0.49 -13.06
C VAL A 354 -16.41 1.97 -12.69
N ARG A 355 -17.09 2.84 -13.45
CA ARG A 355 -17.35 4.24 -13.04
C ARG A 355 -18.17 4.33 -11.77
N GLY A 356 -19.22 3.51 -11.65
CA GLY A 356 -20.09 3.45 -10.48
C GLY A 356 -19.38 2.92 -9.23
N ALA A 357 -18.59 1.86 -9.36
CA ALA A 357 -17.85 1.22 -8.28
C ALA A 357 -16.38 0.96 -8.68
N PRO A 358 -15.51 1.98 -8.66
CA PRO A 358 -14.11 1.84 -9.07
C PRO A 358 -13.30 0.87 -8.19
N GLY A 359 -13.78 0.58 -6.97
CA GLY A 359 -13.23 -0.45 -6.08
C GLY A 359 -13.25 -1.86 -6.68
N LEU A 360 -14.08 -2.14 -7.70
CA LEU A 360 -14.06 -3.39 -8.46
C LEU A 360 -12.67 -3.73 -8.98
N MET A 361 -11.96 -2.73 -9.51
CA MET A 361 -10.64 -2.89 -10.09
C MET A 361 -9.55 -3.20 -9.06
N ALA A 362 -9.82 -2.95 -7.77
CA ALA A 362 -8.92 -3.35 -6.69
C ALA A 362 -9.01 -4.87 -6.39
N SER A 363 -10.12 -5.52 -6.76
CA SER A 363 -10.32 -6.95 -6.54
C SER A 363 -9.55 -7.81 -7.55
N ASN A 364 -9.30 -9.08 -7.21
CA ASN A 364 -8.81 -10.06 -8.17
C ASN A 364 -10.00 -10.52 -9.04
N VAL A 365 -10.09 -9.93 -10.24
CA VAL A 365 -11.17 -10.18 -11.20
C VAL A 365 -11.21 -11.64 -11.63
N GLU A 366 -10.06 -12.28 -11.82
CA GLU A 366 -9.98 -13.63 -12.39
C GLU A 366 -10.37 -14.74 -11.40
N HIS A 367 -10.10 -14.54 -10.10
CA HIS A 367 -10.30 -15.62 -9.11
C HIS A 367 -11.36 -15.31 -8.06
N THR A 368 -11.53 -14.04 -7.68
CA THR A 368 -12.45 -13.67 -6.60
C THR A 368 -13.85 -13.34 -7.13
N LEU A 369 -13.94 -12.62 -8.25
CA LEU A 369 -15.25 -12.19 -8.76
C LEU A 369 -16.15 -13.34 -9.23
N PRO A 370 -15.67 -14.41 -9.90
CA PRO A 370 -16.55 -15.52 -10.29
C PRO A 370 -17.28 -16.14 -9.10
N ARG A 371 -16.54 -16.39 -8.01
CA ARG A 371 -17.11 -16.90 -6.76
C ARG A 371 -18.10 -15.94 -6.12
N LYS A 372 -17.83 -14.63 -6.19
CA LYS A 372 -18.74 -13.61 -5.66
C LYS A 372 -20.02 -13.50 -6.49
N ILE A 373 -19.92 -13.58 -7.82
CA ILE A 373 -21.07 -13.58 -8.75
C ILE A 373 -21.95 -14.79 -8.45
N GLU A 374 -21.36 -15.98 -8.30
CA GLU A 374 -22.09 -17.18 -7.90
C GLU A 374 -22.74 -17.04 -6.51
N SER A 375 -22.01 -16.49 -5.53
CA SER A 375 -22.57 -16.24 -4.20
C SER A 375 -23.72 -15.23 -4.23
N LEU A 376 -23.61 -14.19 -5.06
CA LEU A 376 -24.68 -13.21 -5.27
C LEU A 376 -25.91 -13.87 -5.87
N HIS A 377 -25.74 -14.69 -6.92
CA HIS A 377 -26.85 -15.41 -7.54
C HIS A 377 -27.61 -16.30 -6.54
N ARG A 378 -26.89 -16.92 -5.59
CA ARG A 378 -27.49 -17.76 -4.53
C ARG A 378 -28.08 -16.97 -3.36
N ALA A 379 -27.63 -15.74 -3.14
CA ALA A 379 -28.02 -14.96 -1.97
C ALA A 379 -29.39 -14.29 -2.14
N PHE A 380 -29.89 -14.14 -3.36
CA PHE A 380 -31.24 -13.61 -3.62
C PHE A 380 -32.27 -14.72 -3.45
N THR A 381 -33.38 -14.38 -2.80
CA THR A 381 -34.55 -15.23 -2.61
C THR A 381 -35.77 -14.44 -3.10
N PRO A 382 -36.52 -14.93 -4.10
CA PRO A 382 -36.18 -16.09 -4.94
C PRO A 382 -34.83 -15.89 -5.69
N PRO A 383 -34.14 -16.98 -6.07
CA PRO A 383 -32.96 -16.89 -6.93
C PRO A 383 -33.32 -16.15 -8.22
N LEU A 384 -32.38 -15.36 -8.73
CA LEU A 384 -32.55 -14.64 -9.99
C LEU A 384 -32.87 -15.63 -11.11
N GLU A 385 -33.83 -15.28 -11.97
CA GLU A 385 -34.36 -16.21 -12.97
C GLU A 385 -33.36 -16.45 -14.10
N SER A 386 -32.53 -15.45 -14.37
CA SER A 386 -31.55 -15.50 -15.46
C SER A 386 -30.24 -14.81 -15.10
N ARG A 387 -29.20 -15.16 -15.85
CA ARG A 387 -27.91 -14.46 -15.78
C ARG A 387 -28.03 -13.00 -16.24
N GLU A 388 -28.91 -12.71 -17.19
CA GLU A 388 -29.13 -11.35 -17.68
C GLU A 388 -29.70 -10.45 -16.59
N GLU A 389 -30.63 -10.96 -15.78
CA GLU A 389 -31.18 -10.25 -14.62
C GLU A 389 -30.10 -9.96 -13.56
N LEU A 390 -29.18 -10.91 -13.33
CA LEU A 390 -28.00 -10.68 -12.48
C LEU A 390 -27.08 -9.61 -13.06
N GLU A 391 -26.86 -9.60 -14.36
CA GLU A 391 -26.03 -8.62 -15.03
C GLU A 391 -26.67 -7.21 -15.00
N GLU A 392 -27.99 -7.10 -15.18
CA GLU A 392 -28.74 -5.84 -15.01
C GLU A 392 -28.68 -5.32 -13.56
N LEU A 393 -28.81 -6.22 -12.58
CA LEU A 393 -28.63 -5.93 -11.17
C LEU A 393 -27.23 -5.37 -10.90
N LEU A 394 -26.20 -6.04 -11.42
CA LEU A 394 -24.81 -5.67 -11.23
C LEU A 394 -24.44 -4.37 -11.95
N GLU A 395 -25.02 -4.12 -13.13
CA GLU A 395 -24.86 -2.85 -13.84
C GLU A 395 -25.45 -1.69 -13.02
N SER A 396 -26.63 -1.91 -12.44
CA SER A 396 -27.33 -0.92 -11.61
C SER A 396 -26.68 -0.70 -10.24
N THR A 397 -26.04 -1.74 -9.67
CA THR A 397 -25.48 -1.74 -8.31
C THR A 397 -24.12 -2.46 -8.22
N PRO A 398 -23.09 -1.98 -8.94
CA PRO A 398 -21.81 -2.68 -9.06
C PRO A 398 -21.05 -2.83 -7.73
N SER A 399 -21.36 -2.00 -6.73
CA SER A 399 -20.79 -2.09 -5.38
C SER A 399 -21.10 -3.42 -4.67
N LEU A 400 -22.12 -4.18 -5.09
CA LEU A 400 -22.42 -5.50 -4.53
C LEU A 400 -21.22 -6.45 -4.64
N LEU A 401 -20.48 -6.39 -5.75
CA LEU A 401 -19.28 -7.21 -5.97
C LEU A 401 -18.07 -6.80 -5.10
N THR A 402 -18.10 -5.60 -4.52
CA THR A 402 -17.06 -5.15 -3.58
C THR A 402 -17.30 -5.66 -2.16
N MET A 403 -18.54 -6.06 -1.83
CA MET A 403 -18.92 -6.58 -0.52
C MET A 403 -18.44 -8.02 -0.32
N GLN A 404 -18.28 -8.43 0.94
CA GLN A 404 -18.00 -9.82 1.29
C GLN A 404 -19.27 -10.67 1.13
N PRO A 405 -19.20 -11.87 0.54
CA PRO A 405 -20.36 -12.75 0.33
C PRO A 405 -21.17 -13.03 1.61
N GLU A 406 -20.48 -13.23 2.73
CA GLU A 406 -21.09 -13.58 4.02
C GLU A 406 -21.89 -12.39 4.57
N LEU A 407 -21.33 -11.18 4.45
CA LEU A 407 -22.01 -9.95 4.86
C LEU A 407 -23.21 -9.66 3.97
N LEU A 408 -23.09 -9.88 2.67
CA LEU A 408 -24.19 -9.77 1.72
C LEU A 408 -25.34 -10.71 2.10
N ALA A 409 -25.05 -12.01 2.27
CA ALA A 409 -26.04 -13.02 2.63
C ALA A 409 -26.72 -12.67 3.97
N SER A 410 -25.94 -12.29 4.98
CA SER A 410 -26.47 -11.87 6.28
C SER A 410 -27.39 -10.65 6.18
N LYS A 411 -27.03 -9.64 5.36
CA LYS A 411 -27.88 -8.47 5.14
C LYS A 411 -29.14 -8.80 4.34
N MET A 412 -29.05 -9.68 3.35
CA MET A 412 -30.21 -10.09 2.56
C MET A 412 -31.20 -10.87 3.43
N GLN A 413 -30.71 -11.86 4.19
CA GLN A 413 -31.53 -12.59 5.16
C GLN A 413 -32.19 -11.63 6.15
N ARG A 414 -31.44 -10.66 6.68
CA ARG A 414 -31.99 -9.65 7.60
C ARG A 414 -33.07 -8.79 6.94
N LEU A 415 -32.92 -8.44 5.66
CA LEU A 415 -33.95 -7.69 4.94
C LEU A 415 -35.21 -8.51 4.68
N LEU A 416 -35.08 -9.80 4.38
CA LEU A 416 -36.21 -10.74 4.22
C LEU A 416 -36.96 -10.96 5.53
N GLU A 417 -36.23 -11.10 6.66
CA GLU A 417 -36.83 -11.20 8.00
C GLU A 417 -37.67 -9.97 8.34
N LEU A 418 -37.15 -8.78 8.02
CA LEU A 418 -37.83 -7.54 8.33
C LEU A 418 -38.96 -7.29 7.33
N CYS A 419 -38.75 -7.48 6.04
CA CYS A 419 -39.78 -7.21 5.04
C CYS A 419 -40.10 -8.48 4.26
N PRO A 420 -41.08 -9.30 4.71
CA PRO A 420 -41.49 -10.52 3.99
C PRO A 420 -41.93 -10.24 2.54
N ASP A 421 -42.53 -9.07 2.29
CA ASP A 421 -42.94 -8.63 0.94
C ASP A 421 -41.75 -8.19 0.05
N LEU A 422 -40.49 -8.49 0.43
CA LEU A 422 -39.31 -8.12 -0.37
C LEU A 422 -39.35 -8.73 -1.77
N ASP A 423 -39.99 -9.90 -1.91
CA ASP A 423 -40.12 -10.65 -3.16
C ASP A 423 -40.87 -9.86 -4.24
N GLY A 424 -41.70 -8.88 -3.85
CA GLY A 424 -42.39 -7.99 -4.79
C GLY A 424 -41.53 -6.85 -5.34
N TYR A 425 -40.28 -6.69 -4.87
CA TYR A 425 -39.37 -5.64 -5.35
C TYR A 425 -38.47 -6.19 -6.46
N LYS A 426 -38.23 -5.35 -7.48
CA LYS A 426 -37.23 -5.65 -8.50
C LYS A 426 -35.86 -5.93 -7.86
N PRO A 427 -35.05 -6.88 -8.36
CA PRO A 427 -33.74 -7.19 -7.78
C PRO A 427 -32.83 -5.96 -7.68
N THR A 428 -32.87 -5.06 -8.65
CA THR A 428 -32.12 -3.78 -8.62
C THR A 428 -32.43 -2.94 -7.39
N THR A 429 -33.69 -2.96 -6.93
CA THR A 429 -34.13 -2.24 -5.73
C THR A 429 -33.68 -2.97 -4.47
N MET A 430 -33.79 -4.30 -4.42
CA MET A 430 -33.25 -5.12 -3.33
C MET A 430 -31.74 -4.94 -3.19
N GLY A 431 -30.98 -4.93 -4.30
CA GLY A 431 -29.54 -4.67 -4.31
C GLY A 431 -29.19 -3.32 -3.67
N ARG A 432 -29.96 -2.26 -3.96
CA ARG A 432 -29.81 -0.95 -3.30
C ARG A 432 -30.10 -1.03 -1.81
N PHE A 433 -31.11 -1.79 -1.40
CA PHE A 433 -31.41 -1.99 0.02
C PHE A 433 -30.26 -2.68 0.76
N VAL A 434 -29.69 -3.74 0.20
CA VAL A 434 -28.57 -4.49 0.81
C VAL A 434 -27.30 -3.62 0.96
N LEU A 435 -27.08 -2.67 0.05
CA LEU A 435 -25.97 -1.72 0.14
C LEU A 435 -26.12 -0.68 1.26
N ASN A 436 -27.30 -0.52 1.87
CA ASN A 436 -27.46 0.38 3.01
C ASN A 436 -26.64 -0.10 4.23
N SER A 437 -26.32 0.83 5.13
CA SER A 437 -25.64 0.50 6.37
C SER A 437 -26.51 -0.41 7.24
N LYS A 438 -25.89 -1.22 8.11
CA LYS A 438 -26.61 -2.06 9.08
C LYS A 438 -27.58 -1.23 9.92
N GLU A 439 -27.15 -0.04 10.34
CA GLU A 439 -27.99 0.90 11.08
C GLU A 439 -29.25 1.30 10.30
N ARG A 440 -29.14 1.61 9.01
CA ARG A 440 -30.31 1.92 8.18
C ARG A 440 -31.25 0.72 8.04
N ILE A 441 -30.73 -0.49 7.90
CA ILE A 441 -31.56 -1.72 7.86
C ILE A 441 -32.31 -1.89 9.20
N GLU A 442 -31.65 -1.67 10.33
CA GLU A 442 -32.29 -1.76 11.66
C GLU A 442 -33.39 -0.70 11.90
N ARG A 443 -33.47 0.36 11.07
CA ARG A 443 -34.62 1.28 11.12
C ARG A 443 -35.92 0.60 10.73
N LEU A 444 -35.88 -0.39 9.82
CA LEU A 444 -37.06 -1.18 9.46
C LEU A 444 -37.55 -1.98 10.66
N ALA A 445 -36.62 -2.61 11.38
CA ALA A 445 -36.94 -3.39 12.58
C ALA A 445 -37.60 -2.52 13.66
N PHE A 446 -37.07 -1.31 13.90
CA PHE A 446 -37.68 -0.39 14.86
C PHE A 446 -39.11 0.00 14.47
N VAL A 447 -39.33 0.37 13.20
CA VAL A 447 -40.66 0.78 12.73
C VAL A 447 -41.66 -0.37 12.84
N GLN A 448 -41.22 -1.61 12.60
CA GLN A 448 -42.06 -2.78 12.77
C GLN A 448 -42.40 -3.06 14.22
N GLU A 449 -41.42 -2.99 15.12
CA GLU A 449 -41.64 -3.19 16.55
C GLU A 449 -42.61 -2.14 17.12
N MET A 450 -42.53 -0.88 16.68
CA MET A 450 -43.48 0.15 17.11
C MET A 450 -44.90 -0.12 16.61
N VAL A 451 -45.07 -0.51 15.34
CA VAL A 451 -46.42 -0.75 14.79
C VAL A 451 -47.08 -1.97 15.44
N VAL A 452 -46.30 -3.00 15.78
CA VAL A 452 -46.82 -4.19 16.48
C VAL A 452 -47.18 -3.87 17.93
N GLY A 453 -46.38 -3.06 18.63
CA GLY A 453 -46.62 -2.69 20.03
C GLY A 453 -47.93 -1.94 20.28
N ASP A 454 -48.35 -1.06 19.37
CA ASP A 454 -49.62 -0.31 19.52
C ASP A 454 -50.87 -1.20 19.34
N THR A 455 -50.74 -2.37 18.74
CA THR A 455 -51.90 -3.26 18.49
C THR A 455 -52.25 -4.19 19.66
N SER A 456 -51.32 -4.45 20.59
CA SER A 456 -51.57 -5.39 21.69
C SER A 456 -52.36 -4.81 22.86
N ASP A 457 -52.40 -3.49 23.02
CA ASP A 457 -53.11 -2.84 24.14
C ASP A 457 -54.59 -2.55 23.83
N ALA A 458 -55.03 -2.74 22.58
CA ALA A 458 -56.40 -2.48 22.15
C ALA A 458 -57.40 -3.61 22.47
N ASP A 459 -56.94 -4.77 22.94
CA ASP A 459 -57.80 -5.95 23.21
C ASP A 459 -58.48 -5.91 24.60
N ASN A 460 -58.23 -4.87 25.39
CA ASN A 460 -58.91 -4.63 26.67
C ASN A 460 -60.19 -3.79 26.49
N GLY A 461 -61.22 -4.39 25.86
CA GLY A 461 -62.65 -4.23 26.19
C GLY A 461 -63.35 -2.85 26.18
N GLY A 462 -62.66 -1.76 25.86
CA GLY A 462 -63.26 -0.42 25.81
C GLY A 462 -63.68 -0.06 24.39
N GLN A 463 -64.97 -0.20 24.08
CA GLN A 463 -65.57 0.27 22.83
C GLN A 463 -65.51 1.80 22.77
N VAL A 464 -64.42 2.34 22.23
CA VAL A 464 -64.27 3.78 21.98
C VAL A 464 -64.56 4.03 20.50
N ASP A 465 -65.77 4.51 20.23
CA ASP A 465 -66.24 4.91 18.89
C ASP A 465 -65.47 6.16 18.42
N GLY A 466 -64.30 5.93 17.82
CA GLY A 466 -63.45 6.98 17.25
C GLY A 466 -62.11 6.50 16.70
N ALA A 467 -61.98 5.20 16.38
CA ALA A 467 -60.72 4.58 16.02
C ALA A 467 -60.11 5.20 14.75
N ALA A 468 -59.02 5.95 14.94
CA ALA A 468 -58.15 6.39 13.88
C ALA A 468 -57.68 5.16 13.09
N SER A 469 -57.88 5.19 11.77
CA SER A 469 -57.52 4.11 10.86
C SER A 469 -56.08 3.64 11.13
N PRO A 470 -55.81 2.32 11.22
CA PRO A 470 -54.51 1.79 11.60
C PRO A 470 -53.42 2.40 10.72
N ALA A 471 -52.42 3.01 11.36
CA ALA A 471 -51.36 3.71 10.64
C ALA A 471 -50.67 2.74 9.67
N LYS A 472 -50.87 2.98 8.37
CA LYS A 472 -50.31 2.14 7.31
C LYS A 472 -48.80 2.04 7.47
N ILE A 473 -48.27 0.82 7.56
CA ILE A 473 -46.82 0.58 7.65
C ILE A 473 -46.14 1.28 6.46
N PRO A 474 -45.19 2.19 6.71
CA PRO A 474 -44.50 2.88 5.63
C PRO A 474 -43.72 1.88 4.78
N LYS A 475 -43.72 2.07 3.46
CA LYS A 475 -42.97 1.20 2.53
C LYS A 475 -41.49 1.17 2.92
N ALA A 476 -40.85 0.00 2.82
CA ALA A 476 -39.44 -0.19 3.18
C ALA A 476 -38.51 0.81 2.47
N SER A 477 -38.79 1.11 1.20
CA SER A 477 -38.07 2.13 0.42
C SER A 477 -38.11 3.52 1.04
N THR A 478 -39.23 3.89 1.69
CA THR A 478 -39.40 5.19 2.35
C THR A 478 -38.55 5.26 3.62
N VAL A 479 -38.55 4.18 4.40
CA VAL A 479 -37.78 4.11 5.66
C VAL A 479 -36.28 4.09 5.39
N LEU A 480 -35.83 3.23 4.47
CA LEU A 480 -34.40 3.05 4.16
C LEU A 480 -33.75 4.29 3.53
N ASN A 481 -34.51 5.03 2.72
CA ASN A 481 -34.01 6.25 2.06
C ASN A 481 -34.19 7.52 2.91
N MET A 482 -34.82 7.43 4.09
CA MET A 482 -35.05 8.60 4.94
C MET A 482 -33.73 9.14 5.53
N PRO A 483 -33.42 10.43 5.40
CA PRO A 483 -32.29 11.06 6.08
C PRO A 483 -32.35 10.82 7.59
N GLN A 484 -31.21 10.61 8.24
CA GLN A 484 -31.16 10.24 9.67
C GLN A 484 -31.88 11.25 10.58
N ALA A 485 -31.66 12.55 10.38
CA ALA A 485 -32.32 13.58 11.17
C ALA A 485 -33.85 13.55 11.04
N LEU A 486 -34.36 13.36 9.81
CA LEU A 486 -35.79 13.24 9.57
C LEU A 486 -36.38 11.95 10.17
N PHE A 487 -35.63 10.85 10.06
CA PHE A 487 -36.03 9.58 10.68
C PHE A 487 -36.13 9.73 12.20
N MET A 488 -35.10 10.29 12.86
CA MET A 488 -35.10 10.53 14.30
C MET A 488 -36.24 11.45 14.76
N ARG A 489 -36.56 12.49 13.97
CA ARG A 489 -37.67 13.39 14.29
C ARG A 489 -39.03 12.71 14.18
N ARG A 490 -39.19 11.84 13.17
CA ARG A 490 -40.45 11.13 12.92
C ARG A 490 -40.66 9.93 13.86
N TYR A 491 -39.55 9.34 14.32
CA TYR A 491 -39.52 8.12 15.12
C TYR A 491 -38.68 8.35 16.39
N PRO A 492 -39.19 9.18 17.34
CA PRO A 492 -38.50 9.38 18.62
C PRO A 492 -38.33 8.04 19.35
N GLY A 493 -37.23 7.88 20.09
CA GLY A 493 -36.91 6.64 20.79
C GLY A 493 -36.02 5.65 20.01
N TYR A 494 -35.83 5.81 18.70
CA TYR A 494 -34.94 4.92 17.92
C TYR A 494 -33.51 4.87 18.47
N ALA A 495 -32.96 6.00 18.92
CA ALA A 495 -31.59 6.05 19.43
C ALA A 495 -31.41 5.18 20.68
N ASP A 496 -32.38 5.22 21.60
CA ASP A 496 -32.34 4.43 22.83
C ASP A 496 -32.60 2.96 22.53
N TRP A 497 -33.55 2.66 21.65
CA TRP A 497 -33.80 1.32 21.14
C TRP A 497 -32.55 0.70 20.49
N ALA A 498 -31.86 1.46 19.61
CA ALA A 498 -30.66 1.01 18.93
C ALA A 498 -29.46 0.84 19.89
N ARG A 499 -29.42 1.61 20.99
CA ARG A 499 -28.44 1.43 22.07
C ARG A 499 -28.71 0.13 22.81
N GLN A 500 -29.94 -0.07 23.28
CA GLN A 500 -30.34 -1.28 24.01
C GLN A 500 -30.09 -2.55 23.18
N ARG A 501 -30.39 -2.54 21.87
CA ARG A 501 -30.09 -3.68 20.99
C ARG A 501 -28.60 -3.95 20.83
N ARG A 502 -27.77 -2.90 20.71
CA ARG A 502 -26.31 -3.06 20.66
C ARG A 502 -25.78 -3.69 21.94
N ASP A 503 -26.27 -3.24 23.09
CA ASP A 503 -25.86 -3.77 24.39
C ASP A 503 -26.26 -5.23 24.55
N LYS A 504 -27.50 -5.59 24.15
CA LYS A 504 -27.95 -6.99 24.10
C LYS A 504 -27.12 -7.86 23.14
N GLY A 505 -26.79 -7.34 21.96
CA GLY A 505 -25.97 -8.05 20.96
C GLY A 505 -24.52 -8.30 21.42
N ILE A 506 -23.92 -7.33 22.12
CA ILE A 506 -22.60 -7.48 22.74
C ILE A 506 -22.66 -8.54 23.84
N ALA A 507 -23.68 -8.53 24.69
CA ALA A 507 -23.86 -9.53 25.74
C ALA A 507 -24.05 -10.96 25.20
N ALA A 508 -24.77 -11.13 24.08
CA ALA A 508 -24.93 -12.41 23.41
C ALA A 508 -23.62 -12.91 22.76
N SER A 509 -22.90 -12.02 22.08
CA SER A 509 -21.62 -12.35 21.42
C SER A 509 -20.52 -12.66 22.45
N GLY A 510 -20.49 -11.94 23.57
CA GLY A 510 -19.56 -12.20 24.68
C GLY A 510 -19.80 -13.56 25.36
N ARG A 511 -21.06 -14.01 25.47
CA ARG A 511 -21.39 -15.35 25.96
C ARG A 511 -20.97 -16.45 24.99
N ALA A 512 -21.18 -16.25 23.68
CA ALA A 512 -20.76 -17.21 22.66
C ALA A 512 -19.22 -17.38 22.58
N LEU A 513 -18.46 -16.31 22.83
CA LEU A 513 -16.99 -16.36 22.89
C LEU A 513 -16.48 -17.04 24.17
N ARG A 514 -17.14 -16.85 25.32
CA ARG A 514 -16.77 -17.56 26.57
C ARG A 514 -16.99 -19.06 26.48
N HIS A 515 -18.07 -19.51 25.84
CA HIS A 515 -18.30 -20.95 25.64
C HIS A 515 -17.32 -21.63 24.67
N LYS A 516 -16.67 -20.88 23.78
CA LYS A 516 -15.60 -21.41 22.92
C LYS A 516 -14.23 -21.47 23.62
N GLY A 517 -14.07 -20.84 24.79
CA GLY A 517 -12.82 -20.82 25.56
C GLY A 517 -12.64 -22.02 26.51
N ASP A 518 -13.73 -22.70 26.90
CA ASP A 518 -13.71 -23.86 27.81
C ASP A 518 -13.61 -25.21 27.07
N GLY A 519 -13.41 -25.20 25.76
CA GLY A 519 -13.07 -26.40 25.00
C GLY A 519 -11.62 -26.77 25.26
N SER A 520 -11.42 -27.73 26.19
CA SER A 520 -10.16 -28.41 26.43
C SER A 520 -9.36 -28.63 25.14
N THR A 521 -8.19 -28.00 25.05
CA THR A 521 -7.18 -28.37 24.07
C THR A 521 -6.89 -29.87 24.23
N PRO A 522 -7.14 -30.72 23.21
CA PRO A 522 -6.71 -32.11 23.28
C PRO A 522 -5.18 -32.11 23.25
N SER A 523 -4.57 -32.60 24.33
CA SER A 523 -3.13 -32.84 24.42
C SER A 523 -2.72 -33.74 23.25
N ARG A 524 -1.75 -33.26 22.46
CA ARG A 524 -1.04 -34.05 21.46
C ARG A 524 0.37 -34.32 21.95
#